data_AF-A0A0N4T7B6-F1
#
_entry.id   AF-A0A0N4T7B6-F1
#
_cell.length_a   1.000
_cell.length_b   1.000
_cell.length_c   1.000
_cell.angle_alpha   90.00
_cell.angle_beta   90.00
_cell.angle_gamma   90.00
#
_symmetry.space_group_name_H-M   'P 1'
#
loop_
_entity.id
_entity.type
_entity.pdbx_description
1 polymer ?
#
loop_
_entity_poly.entity_id
_entity_poly.type
_entity_poly.pdbx_seq_one_letter_code
_entity_poly.pdbx_strand_id
1 'polypeptide(L)'
;MAYFFSGMNEDQIEDYFKKKYANQSSYASVMDDEAALDDISRHSLLPSTNKDPNLWIVKCRLGEEKLVALQLMRKFIAYENTDNSLQIKSVVVKEGLKGMIYIEAFKQSHVATAITGVSALNQFRIAMVPIKEMCDTLKVAKDIPSLKNGMYVRLRRTMYRDDLAQVDWVDVAHNKVYLKLVPRIDYTRMRGALRAPDEPRFVKMKRRPQARLFDVERIKEIGGDVSTDGDFVTFEGNQYRRGFLYKWFPLNIIQVDGVKPSLSELEKFQETSDDLKKECSFLKILILAVEGMKVKDLSCIFSPGDYVEVADGELVNLRGRVQSVDGEKIVMLPDHEDLKVFSFSNHENNQKKFLINIESFRNA
;
A
#
# COMPACT_ATOMS: atom_id res chain seq x y z
N MET A 1 4.54 38.42 -16.56
CA MET A 1 3.16 38.81 -16.21
C MET A 1 2.97 40.29 -15.86
N ALA A 2 4.01 41.03 -15.45
CA ALA A 2 3.84 42.41 -14.96
C ALA A 2 3.57 43.49 -16.04
N TYR A 3 3.78 43.20 -17.33
CA TYR A 3 3.63 44.17 -18.42
C TYR A 3 2.27 44.15 -19.14
N PHE A 4 1.41 43.17 -18.83
CA PHE A 4 0.14 43.00 -19.55
C PHE A 4 -0.99 43.90 -19.01
N PHE A 5 -0.86 44.38 -17.78
CA PHE A 5 -1.85 45.22 -17.10
C PHE A 5 -1.42 46.70 -17.00
N SER A 6 -0.26 47.04 -17.58
CA SER A 6 0.29 48.39 -17.56
C SER A 6 -0.50 49.30 -18.50
N GLY A 7 -1.54 49.95 -17.96
CA GLY A 7 -2.39 50.90 -18.69
C GLY A 7 -3.90 50.63 -18.61
N MET A 8 -4.32 49.59 -17.88
CA MET A 8 -5.74 49.33 -17.62
C MET A 8 -6.13 49.90 -16.25
N ASN A 9 -7.26 50.61 -16.17
CA ASN A 9 -7.80 51.08 -14.89
C ASN A 9 -8.30 49.89 -14.05
N GLU A 10 -8.38 50.08 -12.74
CA GLU A 10 -8.77 49.05 -11.76
C GLU A 10 -10.11 48.37 -12.12
N ASP A 11 -11.11 49.16 -12.54
CA ASP A 11 -12.40 48.66 -13.02
C ASP A 11 -12.29 47.79 -14.28
N GLN A 12 -11.36 48.12 -15.19
CA GLN A 12 -11.16 47.36 -16.44
C GLN A 12 -10.45 46.04 -16.18
N ILE A 13 -9.56 46.01 -15.18
CA ILE A 13 -8.92 44.79 -14.70
C ILE A 13 -9.99 43.91 -14.04
N GLU A 14 -10.83 44.48 -13.18
CA GLU A 14 -11.92 43.75 -12.52
C GLU A 14 -12.92 43.15 -13.53
N ASP A 15 -13.30 43.90 -14.56
CA ASP A 15 -14.21 43.43 -15.61
C ASP A 15 -13.58 42.33 -16.48
N TYR A 16 -12.26 42.41 -16.73
CA TYR A 16 -11.50 41.37 -17.42
C TYR A 16 -11.44 40.06 -16.61
N PHE A 17 -11.19 40.15 -15.30
CA PHE A 17 -11.21 38.98 -14.41
C PHE A 17 -12.64 38.43 -14.26
N LYS A 18 -13.66 39.26 -14.09
CA LYS A 18 -15.07 38.82 -14.08
C LYS A 18 -15.43 38.07 -15.35
N LYS A 19 -15.13 38.59 -16.54
CA LYS A 19 -15.44 37.90 -17.82
C LYS A 19 -14.63 36.61 -18.01
N LYS A 20 -13.36 36.60 -17.61
CA LYS A 20 -12.48 35.42 -17.76
C LYS A 20 -12.86 34.27 -16.84
N TYR A 21 -13.31 34.57 -15.62
CA TYR A 21 -13.71 33.55 -14.63
C TYR A 21 -15.22 33.26 -14.66
N ALA A 22 -16.05 34.13 -15.24
CA ALA A 22 -17.48 33.84 -15.48
C ALA A 22 -17.72 32.74 -16.51
N ASN A 23 -16.76 32.47 -17.41
CA ASN A 23 -16.82 31.36 -18.36
C ASN A 23 -16.07 30.09 -17.89
N GLN A 24 -15.43 30.12 -16.71
CA GLN A 24 -14.80 28.94 -16.10
C GLN A 24 -15.72 28.19 -15.13
N SER A 25 -16.87 28.77 -14.75
CA SER A 25 -17.89 28.12 -13.92
C SER A 25 -18.65 27.00 -14.64
N SER A 26 -18.43 26.79 -15.94
CA SER A 26 -19.07 25.71 -16.71
C SER A 26 -18.30 24.38 -16.69
N TYR A 27 -17.09 24.31 -16.13
CA TYR A 27 -16.38 23.02 -16.03
C TYR A 27 -16.69 22.27 -14.72
N ALA A 28 -17.03 23.01 -13.65
CA ALA A 28 -17.43 22.41 -12.39
C ALA A 28 -18.89 21.91 -12.41
N SER A 29 -19.81 22.60 -13.10
CA SER A 29 -21.20 22.14 -13.19
C SER A 29 -21.37 20.95 -14.14
N VAL A 30 -20.57 20.83 -15.20
CA VAL A 30 -20.65 19.70 -16.14
C VAL A 30 -20.14 18.40 -15.51
N MET A 31 -19.15 18.46 -14.62
CA MET A 31 -18.67 17.29 -13.88
C MET A 31 -19.62 16.87 -12.75
N ASP A 32 -20.31 17.83 -12.12
CA ASP A 32 -21.33 17.57 -11.09
C ASP A 32 -22.62 17.03 -11.72
N ASP A 33 -23.02 17.55 -12.88
CA ASP A 33 -24.14 17.03 -13.66
C ASP A 33 -23.83 15.62 -14.23
N GLU A 34 -22.60 15.34 -14.68
CA GLU A 34 -22.24 14.00 -15.18
C GLU A 34 -22.22 12.94 -14.06
N ALA A 35 -21.73 13.29 -12.87
CA ALA A 35 -21.80 12.43 -11.69
C ALA A 35 -23.24 12.25 -11.18
N ALA A 36 -24.05 13.31 -11.17
CA ALA A 36 -25.46 13.25 -10.81
C ALA A 36 -26.28 12.46 -11.83
N LEU A 37 -26.00 12.58 -13.12
CA LEU A 37 -26.62 11.78 -14.19
C LEU A 37 -26.22 10.31 -14.09
N ASP A 38 -24.97 10.00 -13.76
CA ASP A 38 -24.50 8.63 -13.53
C ASP A 38 -25.19 8.02 -12.28
N ASP A 39 -25.33 8.78 -11.19
CA ASP A 39 -26.05 8.32 -9.99
C ASP A 39 -27.56 8.14 -10.24
N ILE A 40 -28.21 9.04 -10.99
CA ILE A 40 -29.61 8.88 -11.41
C ILE A 40 -29.77 7.64 -12.31
N SER A 41 -28.82 7.40 -13.23
CA SER A 41 -28.84 6.24 -14.12
C SER A 41 -28.67 4.91 -13.35
N ARG A 42 -27.82 4.88 -12.33
CA ARG A 42 -27.58 3.70 -11.48
C ARG A 42 -28.75 3.41 -10.54
N HIS A 43 -29.43 4.44 -10.04
CA HIS A 43 -30.63 4.26 -9.23
C HIS A 43 -31.78 3.58 -9.99
N SER A 44 -31.87 3.78 -11.31
CA SER A 44 -32.83 3.07 -12.18
C SER A 44 -32.53 1.57 -12.34
N LEU A 45 -31.29 1.15 -12.07
CA LEU A 45 -30.81 -0.23 -12.20
C LEU A 45 -30.89 -1.03 -10.88
N LEU A 46 -31.49 -0.46 -9.84
CA LEU A 46 -31.67 -1.16 -8.57
C LEU A 46 -32.74 -2.26 -8.70
N PRO A 47 -32.51 -3.44 -8.09
CA PRO A 47 -33.44 -4.55 -8.15
C PRO A 47 -34.78 -4.19 -7.49
N SER A 48 -35.87 -4.45 -8.21
CA SER A 48 -37.24 -4.24 -7.76
C SER A 48 -37.91 -5.57 -7.42
N THR A 49 -38.67 -5.59 -6.31
CA THR A 49 -39.27 -6.82 -5.75
C THR A 49 -40.24 -7.55 -6.70
N ASN A 50 -40.87 -6.84 -7.64
CA ASN A 50 -42.02 -7.36 -8.39
C ASN A 50 -41.71 -7.71 -9.84
N LYS A 51 -40.56 -7.31 -10.38
CA LYS A 51 -40.20 -7.55 -11.79
C LYS A 51 -38.91 -8.34 -11.94
N ASP A 52 -37.99 -8.19 -10.99
CA ASP A 52 -36.66 -8.74 -11.11
C ASP A 52 -36.54 -10.08 -10.38
N PRO A 53 -35.77 -11.03 -10.92
CA PRO A 53 -35.50 -12.29 -10.26
C PRO A 53 -34.65 -12.08 -8.99
N ASN A 54 -34.86 -12.94 -7.99
CA ASN A 54 -34.07 -12.92 -6.76
C ASN A 54 -32.72 -13.61 -6.95
N LEU A 55 -31.74 -13.21 -6.14
CA LEU A 55 -30.45 -13.88 -6.06
C LEU A 55 -30.43 -14.90 -4.91
N TRP A 56 -29.96 -16.11 -5.18
CA TRP A 56 -29.94 -17.22 -4.22
C TRP A 56 -28.52 -17.72 -4.00
N ILE A 57 -28.13 -17.91 -2.74
CA ILE A 57 -26.85 -18.49 -2.33
C ILE A 57 -27.01 -20.00 -2.24
N VAL A 58 -26.12 -20.73 -2.91
CA VAL A 58 -26.01 -22.19 -2.80
C VAL A 58 -24.59 -22.54 -2.38
N LYS A 59 -24.46 -23.38 -1.34
CA LYS A 59 -23.14 -23.88 -0.91
C LYS A 59 -22.56 -24.81 -1.96
N CYS A 60 -21.32 -24.54 -2.33
CA CYS A 60 -20.54 -25.30 -3.29
C CYS A 60 -19.33 -25.93 -2.61
N ARG A 61 -18.87 -27.07 -3.13
CA ARG A 61 -17.57 -27.62 -2.73
C ARG A 61 -16.46 -26.62 -3.07
N LEU A 62 -15.53 -26.43 -2.12
CA LEU A 62 -14.42 -25.49 -2.24
C LEU A 62 -13.54 -25.81 -3.46
N GLY A 63 -13.29 -24.81 -4.30
CA GLY A 63 -12.42 -24.91 -5.48
C GLY A 63 -13.10 -25.43 -6.75
N GLU A 64 -14.36 -25.88 -6.67
CA GLU A 64 -15.13 -26.34 -7.82
C GLU A 64 -16.13 -25.28 -8.34
N GLU A 65 -16.18 -24.08 -7.75
CA GLU A 65 -17.23 -23.07 -8.00
C GLU A 65 -17.32 -22.66 -9.48
N LYS A 66 -16.16 -22.39 -10.11
CA LYS A 66 -16.08 -22.03 -11.54
C LYS A 66 -16.46 -23.21 -12.44
N LEU A 67 -16.07 -24.43 -12.06
CA LEU A 67 -16.41 -25.64 -12.82
C LEU A 67 -17.91 -25.93 -12.77
N VAL A 68 -18.52 -25.75 -11.61
CA VAL A 68 -19.96 -25.92 -11.39
C VAL A 68 -20.76 -24.88 -12.15
N ALA A 69 -20.31 -23.62 -12.17
CA ALA A 69 -20.97 -22.59 -12.98
C ALA A 69 -20.98 -22.96 -14.47
N LEU A 70 -19.85 -23.45 -15.01
CA LEU A 70 -19.77 -23.96 -16.38
C LEU A 70 -20.64 -25.20 -16.60
N GLN A 71 -20.71 -26.11 -15.61
CA GLN A 71 -21.59 -27.27 -15.66
C GLN A 71 -23.06 -26.87 -15.72
N LEU A 72 -23.49 -25.91 -14.91
CA LEU A 72 -24.86 -25.37 -14.91
C LEU A 72 -25.17 -24.67 -16.23
N MET A 73 -24.22 -23.91 -16.79
CA MET A 73 -24.37 -23.29 -18.11
C MET A 73 -24.58 -24.34 -19.21
N ARG A 74 -23.76 -25.40 -19.23
CA ARG A 74 -23.92 -26.52 -20.18
C ARG A 74 -25.25 -27.24 -19.99
N LYS A 75 -25.66 -27.45 -18.73
CA LYS A 75 -26.95 -28.05 -18.40
C LYS A 75 -28.12 -27.17 -18.88
N PHE A 76 -28.03 -25.85 -18.72
CA PHE A 76 -29.05 -24.93 -19.21
C PHE A 76 -29.24 -25.06 -20.72
N ILE A 77 -28.15 -25.00 -21.49
CA ILE A 77 -28.17 -25.14 -22.95
C ILE A 77 -28.73 -26.50 -23.37
N ALA A 78 -28.32 -27.58 -22.70
CA ALA A 78 -28.75 -28.93 -23.05
C ALA A 78 -30.26 -29.17 -22.84
N TYR A 79 -30.89 -28.46 -21.91
CA TYR A 79 -32.30 -28.63 -21.56
C TYR A 79 -33.22 -27.56 -22.16
N GLU A 80 -32.68 -26.55 -22.85
CA GLU A 80 -33.41 -25.40 -23.38
C GLU A 80 -34.59 -25.80 -24.28
N ASN A 81 -34.40 -26.80 -25.15
CA ASN A 81 -35.40 -27.30 -26.09
C ASN A 81 -36.09 -28.59 -25.62
N THR A 82 -36.13 -28.83 -24.31
CA THR A 82 -36.78 -30.01 -23.71
C THR A 82 -37.93 -29.58 -22.81
N ASP A 83 -38.85 -30.51 -22.52
CA ASP A 83 -39.94 -30.27 -21.55
C ASP A 83 -39.45 -29.96 -20.13
N ASN A 84 -38.17 -30.23 -19.84
CA ASN A 84 -37.52 -30.01 -18.56
C ASN A 84 -36.57 -28.80 -18.59
N SER A 85 -36.95 -27.71 -19.27
CA SER A 85 -36.13 -26.50 -19.36
C SER A 85 -35.87 -25.85 -17.99
N LEU A 86 -34.64 -25.34 -17.81
CA LEU A 86 -34.24 -24.72 -16.56
C LEU A 86 -34.75 -23.27 -16.48
N GLN A 87 -35.29 -22.87 -15.34
CA GLN A 87 -35.92 -21.55 -15.14
C GLN A 87 -35.01 -20.54 -14.41
N ILE A 88 -33.73 -20.85 -14.27
CA ILE A 88 -32.70 -19.93 -13.76
C ILE A 88 -32.33 -18.91 -14.85
N LYS A 89 -31.86 -17.73 -14.46
CA LYS A 89 -31.49 -16.64 -15.38
C LYS A 89 -29.98 -16.51 -15.55
N SER A 90 -29.25 -16.52 -14.44
CA SER A 90 -27.79 -16.46 -14.44
C SER A 90 -27.20 -17.22 -13.25
N VAL A 91 -25.90 -17.50 -13.34
CA VAL A 91 -25.08 -18.04 -12.27
C VAL A 91 -23.86 -17.15 -12.11
N VAL A 92 -23.61 -16.67 -10.90
CA VAL A 92 -22.52 -15.75 -10.58
C VAL A 92 -21.56 -16.40 -9.60
N VAL A 93 -20.27 -16.32 -9.90
CA VAL A 93 -19.18 -16.75 -9.02
C VAL A 93 -18.33 -15.54 -8.68
N LYS A 94 -18.37 -15.11 -7.41
CA LYS A 94 -17.59 -13.97 -6.94
C LYS A 94 -16.14 -14.36 -6.69
N GLU A 95 -15.20 -13.65 -7.30
CA GLU A 95 -13.78 -13.87 -7.03
C GLU A 95 -13.43 -13.47 -5.58
N GLY A 96 -12.60 -14.27 -4.93
CA GLY A 96 -12.23 -14.08 -3.52
C GLY A 96 -13.14 -14.77 -2.49
N LEU A 97 -14.40 -15.09 -2.84
CA LEU A 97 -15.29 -15.89 -2.00
C LEU A 97 -15.26 -17.36 -2.42
N LYS A 98 -15.01 -18.25 -1.47
CA LYS A 98 -14.89 -19.69 -1.70
C LYS A 98 -16.06 -20.42 -1.06
N GLY A 99 -16.51 -21.51 -1.69
CA GLY A 99 -17.48 -22.44 -1.13
C GLY A 99 -18.95 -22.09 -1.35
N MET A 100 -19.24 -21.12 -2.22
CA MET A 100 -20.60 -20.75 -2.58
C MET A 100 -20.69 -20.17 -3.99
N ILE A 101 -21.87 -20.30 -4.58
CA ILE A 101 -22.24 -19.69 -5.84
C ILE A 101 -23.57 -18.95 -5.67
N TYR A 102 -23.80 -17.97 -6.54
CA TYR A 102 -25.05 -17.23 -6.59
C TYR A 102 -25.83 -17.64 -7.84
N ILE A 103 -27.12 -17.89 -7.70
CA ILE A 103 -28.01 -18.28 -8.80
C ILE A 103 -29.19 -17.32 -8.83
N GLU A 104 -29.45 -16.74 -10.00
CA GLU A 104 -30.55 -15.80 -10.20
C GLU A 104 -31.80 -16.56 -10.67
N ALA A 105 -32.90 -16.44 -9.92
CA ALA A 105 -34.18 -17.06 -10.24
C ALA A 105 -35.35 -16.42 -9.48
N PHE A 106 -36.55 -16.48 -10.06
CA PHE A 106 -37.76 -15.97 -9.40
C PHE A 106 -38.15 -16.74 -8.14
N LYS A 107 -37.98 -18.07 -8.13
CA LYS A 107 -38.41 -18.94 -7.03
C LYS A 107 -37.29 -19.88 -6.61
N GLN A 108 -37.29 -20.22 -5.32
CA GLN A 108 -36.35 -21.20 -4.75
C GLN A 108 -36.46 -22.56 -5.46
N SER A 109 -37.67 -22.97 -5.84
CA SER A 109 -37.91 -24.24 -6.54
C SER A 109 -37.19 -24.31 -7.88
N HIS A 110 -37.07 -23.19 -8.61
CA HIS A 110 -36.36 -23.14 -9.89
C HIS A 110 -34.87 -23.42 -9.70
N VAL A 111 -34.29 -22.88 -8.61
CA VAL A 111 -32.90 -23.15 -8.22
C VAL A 111 -32.75 -24.62 -7.86
N ALA A 112 -33.63 -25.15 -7.00
CA ALA A 112 -33.59 -26.55 -6.55
C ALA A 112 -33.57 -27.52 -7.75
N THR A 113 -34.48 -27.35 -8.71
CA THR A 113 -34.52 -28.17 -9.94
C THR A 113 -33.25 -28.04 -10.78
N ALA A 114 -32.69 -26.82 -10.90
CA ALA A 114 -31.49 -26.59 -11.69
C ALA A 114 -30.25 -27.29 -11.09
N ILE A 115 -30.13 -27.32 -9.76
CA ILE A 115 -28.97 -27.91 -9.06
C ILE A 115 -29.13 -29.42 -8.80
N THR A 116 -30.30 -30.01 -9.09
CA THR A 116 -30.51 -31.46 -9.02
C THR A 116 -29.50 -32.22 -9.87
N GLY A 117 -28.88 -33.24 -9.29
CA GLY A 117 -27.85 -34.06 -9.95
C GLY A 117 -26.45 -33.44 -9.98
N VAL A 118 -26.25 -32.25 -9.42
CA VAL A 118 -24.92 -31.63 -9.29
C VAL A 118 -24.33 -31.96 -7.92
N SER A 119 -23.41 -32.93 -7.87
CA SER A 119 -22.83 -33.45 -6.62
C SER A 119 -22.04 -32.41 -5.81
N ALA A 120 -21.53 -31.37 -6.47
CA ALA A 120 -20.75 -30.31 -5.84
C ALA A 120 -21.61 -29.27 -5.08
N LEU A 121 -22.94 -29.28 -5.30
CA LEU A 121 -23.87 -28.31 -4.71
C LEU A 121 -24.74 -28.96 -3.63
N ASN A 122 -24.95 -28.22 -2.54
CA ASN A 122 -25.85 -28.64 -1.48
C ASN A 122 -27.29 -28.21 -1.77
N GLN A 123 -28.13 -29.17 -2.16
CA GLN A 123 -29.54 -28.93 -2.52
C GLN A 123 -30.42 -28.54 -1.33
N PHE A 124 -30.01 -28.89 -0.10
CA PHE A 124 -30.77 -28.61 1.12
C PHE A 124 -30.50 -27.23 1.71
N ARG A 125 -29.47 -26.52 1.23
CA ARG A 125 -29.07 -25.21 1.75
C ARG A 125 -29.08 -24.16 0.63
N ILE A 126 -30.28 -23.71 0.30
CA ILE A 126 -30.54 -22.59 -0.62
C ILE A 126 -31.04 -21.42 0.23
N ALA A 127 -30.31 -20.30 0.22
CA ALA A 127 -30.67 -19.10 0.98
C ALA A 127 -30.91 -17.91 0.03
N MET A 128 -31.89 -17.07 0.30
CA MET A 128 -32.15 -15.87 -0.49
C MET A 128 -31.20 -14.75 -0.06
N VAL A 129 -30.65 -14.01 -1.02
CA VAL A 129 -29.92 -12.76 -0.77
C VAL A 129 -30.95 -11.66 -0.50
N PRO A 130 -30.85 -10.90 0.61
CA PRO A 130 -31.71 -9.75 0.84
C PRO A 130 -31.59 -8.72 -0.30
N ILE A 131 -32.71 -8.14 -0.74
CA ILE A 131 -32.74 -7.20 -1.89
C ILE A 131 -31.76 -6.02 -1.68
N LYS A 132 -31.64 -5.53 -0.44
CA LYS A 132 -30.72 -4.46 -0.06
C LYS A 132 -29.24 -4.81 -0.27
N GLU A 133 -28.89 -6.10 -0.19
CA GLU A 133 -27.52 -6.60 -0.32
C GLU A 133 -27.21 -7.09 -1.74
N MET A 134 -28.20 -7.21 -2.62
CA MET A 134 -28.02 -7.73 -3.99
C MET A 134 -26.96 -6.94 -4.75
N CYS A 135 -26.99 -5.60 -4.72
CA CYS A 135 -25.97 -4.78 -5.39
C CYS A 135 -24.56 -4.99 -4.80
N ASP A 136 -24.45 -5.11 -3.48
CA ASP A 136 -23.18 -5.35 -2.79
C ASP A 136 -22.60 -6.74 -3.10
N THR A 137 -23.46 -7.74 -3.33
CA THR A 137 -22.98 -9.06 -3.76
C THR A 137 -22.25 -8.99 -5.09
N LEU A 138 -22.72 -8.17 -6.05
CA LEU A 138 -22.11 -8.02 -7.36
C LEU A 138 -20.95 -7.01 -7.38
N LYS A 139 -20.76 -6.24 -6.32
CA LYS A 139 -19.65 -5.29 -6.21
C LYS A 139 -18.31 -6.02 -6.27
N VAL A 140 -17.56 -5.78 -7.34
CA VAL A 140 -16.17 -6.20 -7.49
C VAL A 140 -15.31 -5.18 -6.76
N ALA A 141 -14.88 -5.52 -5.55
CA ALA A 141 -13.78 -4.80 -4.92
C ALA A 141 -12.52 -5.12 -5.75
N LYS A 142 -12.21 -4.26 -6.72
CA LYS A 142 -10.87 -4.22 -7.26
C LYS A 142 -10.02 -3.62 -6.15
N ASP A 143 -9.43 -4.49 -5.32
CA ASP A 143 -8.27 -4.13 -4.50
C ASP A 143 -7.12 -3.84 -5.47
N ILE A 144 -7.20 -2.73 -6.19
CA ILE A 144 -6.02 -2.09 -6.75
C ILE A 144 -5.46 -1.37 -5.52
N PRO A 145 -4.40 -1.89 -4.88
CA PRO A 145 -3.78 -1.17 -3.79
C PRO A 145 -3.43 0.22 -4.33
N SER A 146 -3.83 1.26 -3.62
CA SER A 146 -3.56 2.66 -3.98
C SER A 146 -2.06 2.92 -3.85
N LEU A 147 -1.30 2.44 -4.82
CA LEU A 147 0.14 2.59 -4.90
C LEU A 147 0.45 4.02 -5.24
N LYS A 148 1.13 4.70 -4.32
CA LYS A 148 1.69 6.02 -4.52
C LYS A 148 3.19 5.93 -4.71
N ASN A 149 3.74 6.85 -5.48
CA ASN A 149 5.18 7.02 -5.61
C ASN A 149 5.78 7.28 -4.21
N GLY A 150 6.94 6.69 -3.94
CA GLY A 150 7.61 6.73 -2.65
C GLY A 150 7.15 5.66 -1.65
N MET A 151 6.05 4.94 -1.88
CA MET A 151 5.60 3.89 -0.97
C MET A 151 6.56 2.69 -0.97
N TYR A 152 6.72 2.08 0.20
CA TYR A 152 7.47 0.83 0.34
C TYR A 152 6.57 -0.39 0.14
N VAL A 153 7.08 -1.35 -0.62
CA VAL A 153 6.42 -2.61 -0.95
C VAL A 153 7.39 -3.76 -0.79
N ARG A 154 6.89 -4.99 -0.62
CA ARG A 154 7.72 -6.21 -0.63
C ARG A 154 7.43 -7.07 -1.85
N LEU A 155 8.45 -7.70 -2.42
CA LEU A 155 8.24 -8.65 -3.50
C LEU A 155 7.85 -10.04 -2.95
N ARG A 156 6.79 -10.64 -3.48
CA ARG A 156 6.28 -11.99 -3.11
C ARG A 156 6.92 -13.12 -3.92
N ARG A 157 7.44 -12.80 -5.11
CA ARG A 157 8.01 -13.76 -6.06
C ARG A 157 9.35 -13.23 -6.59
N THR A 158 10.03 -14.04 -7.40
CA THR A 158 11.36 -13.79 -8.00
C THR A 158 12.54 -13.97 -7.03
N MET A 159 13.75 -13.64 -7.50
CA MET A 159 14.99 -13.64 -6.70
C MET A 159 14.98 -12.61 -5.55
N TYR A 160 14.06 -11.64 -5.60
CA TYR A 160 13.92 -10.57 -4.60
C TYR A 160 12.81 -10.85 -3.59
N ARG A 161 12.36 -12.11 -3.46
CA ARG A 161 11.31 -12.49 -2.50
C ARG A 161 11.63 -11.96 -1.10
N ASP A 162 10.65 -11.32 -0.47
CA ASP A 162 10.70 -10.70 0.86
C ASP A 162 11.60 -9.44 0.96
N ASP A 163 12.23 -9.00 -0.14
CA ASP A 163 12.99 -7.74 -0.14
C ASP A 163 12.06 -6.53 -0.13
N LEU A 164 12.50 -5.50 0.58
CA LEU A 164 11.90 -4.18 0.52
C LEU A 164 12.28 -3.50 -0.80
N ALA A 165 11.29 -2.85 -1.41
CA ALA A 165 11.44 -2.02 -2.58
C ALA A 165 10.61 -0.75 -2.42
N GLN A 166 11.04 0.34 -3.04
CA GLN A 166 10.32 1.59 -3.08
C GLN A 166 9.68 1.76 -4.46
N VAL A 167 8.43 2.21 -4.49
CA VAL A 167 7.69 2.49 -5.72
C VAL A 167 8.19 3.80 -6.31
N ASP A 168 8.77 3.76 -7.50
CA ASP A 168 9.22 4.96 -8.21
C ASP A 168 8.09 5.51 -9.10
N TRP A 169 7.48 4.62 -9.90
CA TRP A 169 6.38 4.96 -10.81
C TRP A 169 5.41 3.79 -11.02
N VAL A 170 4.12 4.07 -11.18
CA VAL A 170 3.08 3.04 -11.37
C VAL A 170 2.47 3.19 -12.76
N ASP A 171 2.49 2.11 -13.54
CA ASP A 171 1.79 1.99 -14.81
C ASP A 171 0.46 1.26 -14.62
N VAL A 172 -0.62 2.02 -14.45
CA VAL A 172 -1.96 1.45 -14.30
C VAL A 172 -2.44 0.82 -15.61
N ALA A 173 -2.04 1.35 -16.78
CA ALA A 173 -2.49 0.87 -18.07
C ALA A 173 -1.90 -0.51 -18.40
N HIS A 174 -0.61 -0.71 -18.10
CA HIS A 174 0.10 -1.97 -18.40
C HIS A 174 0.20 -2.92 -17.21
N ASN A 175 -0.43 -2.60 -16.07
CA ASN A 175 -0.41 -3.42 -14.84
C ASN A 175 1.02 -3.70 -14.33
N LYS A 176 1.91 -2.71 -14.47
CA LYS A 176 3.33 -2.78 -14.10
C LYS A 176 3.66 -1.65 -13.15
N VAL A 177 4.72 -1.83 -12.38
CA VAL A 177 5.26 -0.80 -11.49
C VAL A 177 6.77 -0.82 -11.58
N TYR A 178 7.33 0.37 -11.58
CA TYR A 178 8.74 0.62 -11.60
C TYR A 178 9.24 0.74 -10.16
N LEU A 179 10.13 -0.18 -9.77
CA LEU A 179 10.60 -0.29 -8.39
C LEU A 179 12.08 0.06 -8.29
N LYS A 180 12.43 0.78 -7.22
CA LYS A 180 13.78 0.97 -6.69
C LYS A 180 14.05 -0.09 -5.62
N LEU A 181 15.09 -0.90 -5.77
CA LEU A 181 15.46 -1.91 -4.77
C LEU A 181 16.98 -2.14 -4.72
N VAL A 182 17.46 -2.81 -3.66
CA VAL A 182 18.88 -3.17 -3.53
C VAL A 182 19.18 -4.38 -4.43
N PRO A 183 20.16 -4.29 -5.34
CA PRO A 183 20.49 -5.39 -6.22
C PRO A 183 21.13 -6.58 -5.50
N ARG A 184 21.07 -7.74 -6.15
CA ARG A 184 21.63 -9.01 -5.69
C ARG A 184 22.44 -9.63 -6.81
N ILE A 185 23.65 -9.12 -6.99
CA ILE A 185 24.55 -9.52 -8.07
C ILE A 185 25.65 -10.41 -7.49
N ASP A 186 26.03 -11.42 -8.26
CA ASP A 186 27.13 -12.30 -7.93
C ASP A 186 28.43 -11.79 -8.56
N TYR A 187 29.25 -11.16 -7.73
CA TYR A 187 30.58 -10.65 -8.07
C TYR A 187 31.67 -11.73 -8.08
N THR A 188 31.35 -12.99 -7.75
CA THR A 188 32.36 -14.07 -7.77
C THR A 188 32.46 -14.72 -9.14
N ARG A 189 31.39 -14.63 -9.93
CA ARG A 189 31.32 -15.23 -11.26
C ARG A 189 31.91 -14.26 -12.28
N MET A 190 32.93 -14.71 -13.01
CA MET A 190 33.53 -13.95 -14.11
C MET A 190 32.54 -13.77 -15.28
N ARG A 191 32.71 -12.70 -16.05
CA ARG A 191 31.87 -12.29 -17.18
C ARG A 191 32.74 -11.96 -18.40
N GLY A 192 32.09 -11.78 -19.55
CA GLY A 192 32.76 -11.40 -20.79
C GLY A 192 33.88 -12.36 -21.19
N ALA A 193 35.04 -11.80 -21.51
CA ALA A 193 36.22 -12.53 -21.96
C ALA A 193 36.91 -13.37 -20.85
N LEU A 194 36.63 -13.09 -19.57
CA LEU A 194 37.18 -13.80 -18.42
C LEU A 194 36.33 -15.02 -18.01
N ARG A 195 35.28 -15.32 -18.77
CA ARG A 195 34.38 -16.42 -18.48
C ARG A 195 34.99 -17.76 -18.93
N ALA A 196 34.88 -18.77 -18.06
CA ALA A 196 35.26 -20.13 -18.41
C ALA A 196 34.41 -20.65 -19.60
N PRO A 197 35.03 -21.30 -20.60
CA PRO A 197 34.36 -21.68 -21.85
C PRO A 197 33.20 -22.68 -21.68
N ASP A 198 33.14 -23.38 -20.53
CA ASP A 198 32.17 -24.46 -20.27
C ASP A 198 31.05 -24.08 -19.28
N GLU A 199 30.99 -22.81 -18.83
CA GLU A 199 29.90 -22.38 -17.96
C GLU A 199 28.62 -22.12 -18.77
N PRO A 200 27.42 -22.56 -18.32
CA PRO A 200 26.16 -22.18 -18.95
C PRO A 200 25.94 -20.66 -18.91
N ARG A 201 25.39 -20.07 -20.00
CA ARG A 201 25.01 -18.63 -20.01
C ARG A 201 24.03 -18.30 -18.89
N PHE A 202 23.15 -19.26 -18.60
CA PHE A 202 22.13 -19.18 -17.58
C PHE A 202 22.30 -20.35 -16.60
N VAL A 203 22.83 -20.09 -15.41
CA VAL A 203 22.83 -21.05 -14.31
C VAL A 203 21.62 -20.72 -13.45
N LYS A 204 20.72 -21.69 -13.23
CA LYS A 204 19.70 -21.56 -12.17
C LYS A 204 20.46 -21.47 -10.84
N MET A 205 20.63 -20.24 -10.34
CA MET A 205 21.36 -20.00 -9.09
C MET A 205 20.69 -20.76 -7.95
N LYS A 206 21.39 -21.77 -7.42
CA LYS A 206 20.92 -22.55 -6.26
C LYS A 206 20.95 -21.74 -4.95
N ARG A 207 21.69 -20.63 -4.91
CA ARG A 207 21.82 -19.74 -3.74
C ARG A 207 21.57 -18.30 -4.15
N ARG A 208 20.77 -17.59 -3.35
CA ARG A 208 20.44 -16.18 -3.54
C ARG A 208 21.66 -15.32 -3.18
N PRO A 209 22.18 -14.47 -4.09
CA PRO A 209 23.27 -13.54 -3.77
C PRO A 209 22.88 -12.56 -2.66
N GLN A 210 23.87 -12.10 -1.89
CA GLN A 210 23.65 -11.10 -0.85
C GLN A 210 23.21 -9.76 -1.45
N ALA A 211 22.31 -9.05 -0.76
CA ALA A 211 21.90 -7.71 -1.17
C ALA A 211 23.03 -6.73 -0.89
N ARG A 212 23.52 -6.06 -1.93
CA ARG A 212 24.57 -5.04 -1.86
C ARG A 212 24.29 -3.98 -2.91
N LEU A 213 24.73 -2.75 -2.64
CA LEU A 213 24.67 -1.69 -3.64
C LEU A 213 25.52 -2.06 -4.85
N PHE A 214 25.07 -1.63 -6.02
CA PHE A 214 25.76 -1.85 -7.27
C PHE A 214 27.06 -1.06 -7.32
N ASP A 215 28.16 -1.80 -7.30
CA ASP A 215 29.51 -1.28 -7.50
C ASP A 215 29.96 -1.49 -8.95
N VAL A 216 30.30 -0.38 -9.62
CA VAL A 216 30.71 -0.37 -11.04
C VAL A 216 32.11 -0.94 -11.22
N GLU A 217 33.03 -0.65 -10.29
CA GLU A 217 34.44 -1.02 -10.41
C GLU A 217 34.59 -2.54 -10.32
N ARG A 218 33.92 -3.13 -9.33
CA ARG A 218 33.91 -4.58 -9.12
C ARG A 218 33.31 -5.36 -10.29
N ILE A 219 32.38 -4.77 -11.04
CA ILE A 219 31.84 -5.38 -12.26
C ILE A 219 32.87 -5.34 -13.41
N LYS A 220 33.64 -4.27 -13.51
CA LYS A 220 34.72 -4.17 -14.51
C LYS A 220 35.84 -5.18 -14.23
N GLU A 221 36.18 -5.40 -12.96
CA GLU A 221 37.18 -6.40 -12.53
C GLU A 221 36.82 -7.82 -12.96
N ILE A 222 35.54 -8.19 -12.87
CA ILE A 222 35.05 -9.51 -13.30
C ILE A 222 34.87 -9.61 -14.82
N GLY A 223 35.19 -8.57 -15.60
CA GLY A 223 35.03 -8.53 -17.05
C GLY A 223 33.59 -8.32 -17.52
N GLY A 224 32.75 -7.72 -16.67
CA GLY A 224 31.38 -7.35 -17.04
C GLY A 224 31.36 -6.10 -17.91
N ASP A 225 30.54 -6.11 -18.97
CA ASP A 225 30.33 -4.94 -19.81
C ASP A 225 29.27 -4.02 -19.18
N VAL A 226 29.60 -2.74 -19.08
CA VAL A 226 28.80 -1.74 -18.40
C VAL A 226 28.64 -0.54 -19.32
N SER A 227 27.39 -0.21 -19.66
CA SER A 227 27.07 0.96 -20.46
C SER A 227 26.52 2.06 -19.55
N THR A 228 27.06 3.27 -19.64
CA THR A 228 26.55 4.44 -18.90
C THR A 228 25.68 5.27 -19.83
N ASP A 229 24.46 5.57 -19.40
CA ASP A 229 23.50 6.44 -20.09
C ASP A 229 23.02 7.52 -19.10
N GLY A 230 23.70 8.67 -19.12
CA GLY A 230 23.48 9.74 -18.15
C GLY A 230 23.71 9.30 -16.70
N ASP A 231 22.67 9.45 -15.87
CA ASP A 231 22.67 9.05 -14.45
C ASP A 231 22.52 7.53 -14.25
N PHE A 232 22.12 6.80 -15.30
CA PHE A 232 21.87 5.37 -15.23
C PHE A 232 23.06 4.59 -15.76
N VAL A 233 23.36 3.50 -15.05
CA VAL A 233 24.34 2.52 -15.45
C VAL A 233 23.59 1.24 -15.82
N THR A 234 23.79 0.73 -17.02
CA THR A 234 23.15 -0.48 -17.53
C THR A 234 24.12 -1.65 -17.46
N PHE A 235 23.70 -2.72 -16.79
CA PHE A 235 24.46 -3.97 -16.70
C PHE A 235 23.51 -5.17 -16.79
N GLU A 236 23.84 -6.14 -17.66
CA GLU A 236 23.03 -7.34 -17.93
C GLU A 236 21.54 -7.03 -18.25
N GLY A 237 21.27 -5.93 -18.96
CA GLY A 237 19.92 -5.51 -19.32
C GLY A 237 19.09 -4.95 -18.16
N ASN A 238 19.71 -4.66 -17.02
CA ASN A 238 19.10 -3.98 -15.88
C ASN A 238 19.70 -2.58 -15.71
N GLN A 239 18.89 -1.64 -15.24
CA GLN A 239 19.29 -0.25 -15.01
C GLN A 239 19.58 -0.01 -13.53
N TYR A 240 20.70 0.63 -13.25
CA TYR A 240 21.17 0.96 -11.92
C TYR A 240 21.38 2.46 -11.81
N ARG A 241 20.97 3.06 -10.70
CA ARG A 241 21.22 4.47 -10.41
C ARG A 241 21.67 4.58 -8.96
N ARG A 242 22.85 5.17 -8.75
CA ARG A 242 23.47 5.35 -7.42
C ARG A 242 23.54 4.06 -6.59
N GLY A 243 23.79 2.93 -7.24
CA GLY A 243 23.88 1.64 -6.55
C GLY A 243 22.56 0.88 -6.42
N PHE A 244 21.40 1.52 -6.63
CA PHE A 244 20.09 0.86 -6.60
C PHE A 244 19.68 0.32 -7.97
N LEU A 245 18.93 -0.77 -7.98
CA LEU A 245 18.32 -1.33 -9.18
C LEU A 245 16.96 -0.68 -9.42
N TYR A 246 16.76 -0.22 -10.66
CA TYR A 246 15.48 0.27 -11.15
C TYR A 246 14.95 -0.68 -12.22
N LYS A 247 13.76 -1.26 -11.99
CA LYS A 247 13.21 -2.27 -12.88
C LYS A 247 11.68 -2.35 -12.82
N TRP A 248 11.09 -2.67 -13.97
CA TRP A 248 9.67 -2.95 -14.10
C TRP A 248 9.30 -4.33 -13.56
N PHE A 249 8.28 -4.36 -12.71
CA PHE A 249 7.69 -5.57 -12.18
C PHE A 249 6.17 -5.55 -12.36
N PRO A 250 5.53 -6.72 -12.61
CA PRO A 250 4.07 -6.79 -12.65
C PRO A 250 3.47 -6.60 -11.24
N LEU A 251 2.30 -5.97 -11.13
CA LEU A 251 1.68 -5.67 -9.83
C LEU A 251 1.35 -6.94 -9.01
N ASN A 252 1.08 -8.06 -9.67
CA ASN A 252 0.72 -9.32 -9.02
C ASN A 252 1.84 -9.98 -8.18
N ILE A 253 3.11 -9.56 -8.36
CA ILE A 253 4.23 -10.09 -7.57
C ILE A 253 4.53 -9.25 -6.33
N ILE A 254 3.77 -8.20 -6.07
CA ILE A 254 4.06 -7.21 -5.03
C ILE A 254 3.07 -7.38 -3.89
N GLN A 255 3.57 -7.19 -2.68
CA GLN A 255 2.78 -7.09 -1.47
C GLN A 255 2.80 -5.65 -1.00
N VAL A 256 1.61 -5.07 -0.88
CA VAL A 256 1.39 -3.71 -0.37
C VAL A 256 0.87 -3.78 1.07
N ASP A 257 0.01 -4.74 1.36
CA ASP A 257 -0.63 -4.87 2.67
C ASP A 257 0.35 -5.31 3.75
N GLY A 258 0.36 -4.56 4.86
CA GLY A 258 1.11 -4.89 6.07
C GLY A 258 2.63 -4.73 5.95
N VAL A 259 3.13 -4.06 4.90
CA VAL A 259 4.56 -3.78 4.76
C VAL A 259 4.97 -2.68 5.73
N LYS A 260 5.65 -3.07 6.82
CA LYS A 260 6.36 -2.15 7.70
C LYS A 260 7.86 -2.30 7.45
N PRO A 261 8.53 -1.28 6.89
CA PRO A 261 9.99 -1.26 6.78
C PRO A 261 10.64 -1.37 8.17
N SER A 262 11.70 -2.16 8.30
CA SER A 262 12.54 -2.12 9.50
C SER A 262 13.52 -0.94 9.43
N LEU A 263 13.97 -0.44 10.59
CA LEU A 263 14.94 0.67 10.64
C LEU A 263 16.21 0.36 9.84
N SER A 264 16.76 -0.86 9.98
CA SER A 264 17.95 -1.30 9.23
C SER A 264 17.73 -1.43 7.72
N GLU A 265 16.48 -1.58 7.26
CA GLU A 265 16.15 -1.53 5.84
C GLU A 265 16.02 -0.07 5.37
N LEU A 266 15.37 0.79 6.15
CA LEU A 266 15.25 2.22 5.85
C LEU A 266 16.62 2.89 5.72
N GLU A 267 17.55 2.59 6.61
CA GLU A 267 18.94 3.07 6.54
C GLU A 267 19.61 2.70 5.21
N LYS A 268 19.31 1.52 4.65
CA LYS A 268 19.87 1.09 3.35
C LYS A 268 19.25 1.83 2.16
N PHE A 269 18.10 2.47 2.34
CA PHE A 269 17.42 3.27 1.32
C PHE A 269 17.69 4.78 1.49
N GLN A 270 18.27 5.20 2.61
CA GLN A 270 18.65 6.58 2.88
C GLN A 270 19.96 6.92 2.17
N GLU A 271 19.89 7.87 1.24
CA GLU A 271 20.99 8.18 0.32
C GLU A 271 21.64 9.55 0.57
N THR A 272 21.03 10.45 1.36
CA THR A 272 21.59 11.81 1.54
C THR A 272 21.09 12.51 2.81
N SER A 273 21.99 13.28 3.45
CA SER A 273 21.76 14.11 4.64
C SER A 273 20.62 15.12 4.54
N ASP A 274 20.12 15.41 3.33
CA ASP A 274 19.09 16.43 3.08
C ASP A 274 17.65 15.90 3.17
N ASP A 275 17.41 14.61 2.95
CA ASP A 275 16.07 14.00 3.11
C ASP A 275 15.71 13.79 4.60
N LEU A 276 16.73 13.71 5.47
CA LEU A 276 16.56 13.67 6.93
C LEU A 276 15.81 14.89 7.46
N LYS A 277 16.02 16.08 6.89
CA LYS A 277 15.38 17.31 7.37
C LYS A 277 13.93 17.43 6.91
N LYS A 278 13.62 16.98 5.69
CA LYS A 278 12.26 17.09 5.12
C LYS A 278 11.33 15.99 5.63
N GLU A 279 11.79 14.75 5.76
CA GLU A 279 10.92 13.70 6.31
C GLU A 279 10.81 13.79 7.83
N CYS A 280 11.87 14.11 8.59
CA CYS A 280 11.71 14.31 10.04
C CYS A 280 10.80 15.49 10.38
N SER A 281 10.80 16.57 9.58
CA SER A 281 9.87 17.68 9.81
C SER A 281 8.43 17.29 9.45
N PHE A 282 8.23 16.52 8.38
CA PHE A 282 6.90 16.04 7.99
C PHE A 282 6.32 14.99 8.95
N LEU A 283 7.14 14.05 9.44
CA LEU A 283 6.77 13.06 10.46
C LEU A 283 6.49 13.73 11.81
N LYS A 284 7.26 14.77 12.17
CA LYS A 284 7.06 15.54 13.40
C LYS A 284 5.76 16.36 13.36
N ILE A 285 5.40 16.92 12.20
CA ILE A 285 4.11 17.62 12.00
C ILE A 285 2.94 16.63 11.99
N LEU A 286 3.09 15.46 11.35
CA LEU A 286 2.03 14.46 11.27
C LEU A 286 1.74 13.79 12.62
N ILE A 287 2.77 13.58 13.45
CA ILE A 287 2.63 13.08 14.84
C ILE A 287 1.93 14.11 15.74
N LEU A 288 2.09 15.41 15.46
CA LEU A 288 1.43 16.48 16.21
C LEU A 288 -0.02 16.77 15.75
N ALA A 289 -0.34 16.51 14.49
CA ALA A 289 -1.63 16.87 13.89
C ALA A 289 -2.72 15.79 14.03
N VAL A 290 -2.37 14.55 14.36
CA VAL A 290 -3.33 13.44 14.49
C VAL A 290 -3.47 13.06 15.95
N GLU A 291 -4.61 13.42 16.53
CA GLU A 291 -5.00 13.20 17.91
C GLU A 291 -4.68 11.78 18.44
N GLY A 292 -4.11 11.70 19.64
CA GLY A 292 -4.53 10.70 20.63
C GLY A 292 -3.98 9.27 20.53
N MET A 293 -2.93 8.97 19.77
CA MET A 293 -2.34 7.62 19.75
C MET A 293 -1.15 7.45 20.71
N LYS A 294 -1.17 6.32 21.42
CA LYS A 294 -0.30 5.91 22.52
C LYS A 294 1.19 6.02 22.15
N VAL A 295 1.93 6.78 22.97
CA VAL A 295 3.39 6.83 22.99
C VAL A 295 3.91 5.48 23.48
N LYS A 296 4.02 4.50 22.60
CA LYS A 296 4.63 3.20 22.93
C LYS A 296 5.96 2.95 22.24
N ASP A 297 6.40 3.83 21.33
CA ASP A 297 7.68 3.68 20.62
C ASP A 297 8.38 5.04 20.38
N LEU A 298 8.40 5.91 21.40
CA LEU A 298 9.39 6.98 21.51
C LEU A 298 10.38 6.55 22.60
N SER A 299 11.21 5.55 22.31
CA SER A 299 12.39 5.27 23.13
C SER A 299 13.42 6.37 22.86
N CYS A 300 13.24 7.53 23.47
CA CYS A 300 14.38 8.37 23.83
C CYS A 300 15.22 7.56 24.81
N ILE A 301 16.30 6.97 24.30
CA ILE A 301 17.26 6.20 25.08
C ILE A 301 18.02 7.21 25.96
N PHE A 302 17.57 7.40 27.20
CA PHE A 302 18.37 8.10 28.20
C PHE A 302 19.49 7.18 28.66
N SER A 303 20.69 7.72 28.80
CA SER A 303 21.84 7.02 29.36
C SER A 303 22.19 7.61 30.74
N PRO A 304 22.73 6.79 31.68
CA PRO A 304 23.31 7.32 32.91
C PRO A 304 24.36 8.39 32.60
N GLY A 305 24.18 9.59 33.13
CA GLY A 305 25.03 10.77 32.87
C GLY A 305 24.32 11.90 32.10
N ASP A 306 23.24 11.61 31.39
CA ASP A 306 22.52 12.62 30.59
C ASP A 306 21.94 13.74 31.45
N TYR A 307 22.01 14.98 30.94
CA TYR A 307 21.44 16.15 31.59
C TYR A 307 20.00 16.41 31.09
N VAL A 308 19.03 16.34 32.01
CA VAL A 308 17.60 16.32 31.68
C VAL A 308 16.83 17.41 32.43
N GLU A 309 15.76 17.90 31.80
CA GLU A 309 14.81 18.85 32.38
C GLU A 309 13.39 18.28 32.31
N VAL A 310 12.61 18.47 33.37
CA VAL A 310 11.19 18.09 33.42
C VAL A 310 10.36 19.08 32.62
N ALA A 311 9.74 18.61 31.54
CA ALA A 311 8.91 19.41 30.63
C ALA A 311 7.44 19.54 31.04
N ASP A 312 6.93 18.69 31.92
CA ASP A 312 5.52 18.74 32.33
C ASP A 312 5.31 18.12 33.74
N GLY A 313 4.30 18.61 34.45
CA GLY A 313 3.94 18.21 35.82
C GLY A 313 4.37 19.19 36.93
N GLU A 314 4.14 18.81 38.19
CA GLU A 314 4.37 19.66 39.38
C GLU A 314 5.83 20.12 39.56
N LEU A 315 6.78 19.40 38.96
CA LEU A 315 8.21 19.69 39.03
C LEU A 315 8.77 20.21 37.69
N VAL A 316 7.94 20.87 36.87
CA VAL A 316 8.37 21.48 35.61
C VAL A 316 9.56 22.42 35.82
N ASN A 317 10.49 22.43 34.87
CA ASN A 317 11.78 23.15 34.89
C ASN A 317 12.81 22.64 35.93
N LEU A 318 12.53 21.53 36.62
CA LEU A 318 13.55 20.88 37.45
C LEU A 318 14.61 20.23 36.56
N ARG A 319 15.87 20.59 36.79
CA ARG A 319 17.04 20.10 36.04
C ARG A 319 17.88 19.16 36.89
N GLY A 320 18.50 18.19 36.25
CA GLY A 320 19.41 17.27 36.92
C GLY A 320 20.05 16.26 35.99
N ARG A 321 20.87 15.38 36.58
CA ARG A 321 21.56 14.30 35.85
C ARG A 321 20.88 12.95 36.06
N VAL A 322 20.78 12.17 34.99
CA VAL A 322 20.30 10.79 35.06
C VAL A 322 21.32 9.92 35.78
N GLN A 323 20.93 9.26 36.87
CA GLN A 323 21.80 8.37 37.64
C GLN A 323 21.70 6.92 37.15
N SER A 324 20.48 6.45 36.90
CA SER A 324 20.23 5.09 36.41
C SER A 324 18.90 5.01 35.68
N VAL A 325 18.85 4.17 34.65
CA VAL A 325 17.64 3.87 33.88
C VAL A 325 17.30 2.41 34.12
N ASP A 326 16.15 2.15 34.75
CA ASP A 326 15.65 0.80 35.04
C ASP A 326 14.33 0.59 34.30
N GLY A 327 14.45 0.15 33.03
CA GLY A 327 13.32 -0.07 32.12
C GLY A 327 12.44 1.18 31.94
N GLU A 328 11.33 1.24 32.67
CA GLU A 328 10.32 2.30 32.61
C GLU A 328 10.48 3.36 33.72
N LYS A 329 11.45 3.17 34.63
CA LYS A 329 11.74 4.08 35.76
C LYS A 329 13.09 4.77 35.56
N ILE A 330 13.09 6.09 35.56
CA ILE A 330 14.30 6.91 35.45
C ILE A 330 14.57 7.55 36.81
N VAL A 331 15.79 7.35 37.32
CA VAL A 331 16.27 7.98 38.55
C VAL A 331 17.18 9.15 38.17
N MET A 332 16.83 10.36 38.60
CA MET A 332 17.64 11.56 38.36
C MET A 332 18.03 12.22 39.68
N LEU A 333 19.20 12.85 39.66
CA LEU A 333 19.74 13.64 40.73
C LEU A 333 19.54 15.14 40.38
N PRO A 334 18.66 15.86 41.09
CA PRO A 334 18.40 17.27 40.78
C PRO A 334 19.53 18.17 41.27
N ASP A 335 19.76 19.28 40.57
CA ASP A 335 20.81 20.25 40.88
C ASP A 335 20.36 21.31 41.91
N HIS A 336 19.46 20.96 42.84
CA HIS A 336 18.89 21.87 43.83
C HIS A 336 19.25 21.41 45.26
N GLU A 337 19.74 22.32 46.10
CA GLU A 337 20.35 22.03 47.40
C GLU A 337 19.41 21.33 48.41
N ASP A 338 18.10 21.58 48.31
CA ASP A 338 17.08 21.00 49.20
C ASP A 338 16.46 19.66 48.73
N LEU A 339 16.83 19.16 47.55
CA LEU A 339 16.16 18.03 46.89
C LEU A 339 17.11 16.81 46.79
N LYS A 340 16.77 15.71 47.48
CA LYS A 340 17.52 14.43 47.38
C LYS A 340 16.86 13.46 46.39
N VAL A 341 17.68 12.77 45.59
CA VAL A 341 17.37 11.70 44.59
C VAL A 341 15.89 11.43 44.35
N PHE A 342 15.39 11.76 43.15
CA PHE A 342 14.00 11.53 42.76
C PHE A 342 13.90 10.46 41.67
N SER A 343 12.86 9.65 41.75
CA SER A 343 12.57 8.63 40.75
C SER A 343 11.22 8.88 40.08
N PHE A 344 11.19 8.81 38.75
CA PHE A 344 10.00 8.99 37.93
C PHE A 344 9.64 7.65 37.27
N SER A 345 8.36 7.29 37.27
CA SER A 345 7.80 6.16 36.51
C SER A 345 7.02 6.68 35.31
N ASN A 346 7.23 6.09 34.13
CA ASN A 346 6.56 6.55 32.90
C ASN A 346 5.06 6.22 32.83
N HIS A 347 4.52 5.50 33.80
CA HIS A 347 3.09 5.25 33.91
C HIS A 347 2.68 5.11 35.38
N GLU A 348 2.07 6.16 35.95
CA GLU A 348 0.91 6.06 36.86
C GLU A 348 0.36 7.46 37.16
N ASN A 349 -0.97 7.61 37.01
CA ASN A 349 -1.81 8.76 37.36
C ASN A 349 -1.53 10.12 36.67
N ASN A 350 -2.23 10.37 35.56
CA ASN A 350 -2.68 11.69 35.04
C ASN A 350 -1.70 12.88 34.99
N GLN A 351 -0.40 12.67 35.16
CA GLN A 351 0.65 13.64 34.86
C GLN A 351 1.66 12.95 33.96
N LYS A 352 1.53 13.14 32.64
CA LYS A 352 2.53 12.69 31.67
C LYS A 352 3.76 13.59 31.84
N LYS A 353 4.72 13.20 32.66
CA LYS A 353 5.94 13.99 32.88
C LYS A 353 6.93 13.73 31.76
N PHE A 354 7.03 14.66 30.81
CA PHE A 354 8.01 14.59 29.74
C PHE A 354 9.39 14.99 30.29
N LEU A 355 10.45 14.26 29.94
CA LEU A 355 11.84 14.70 30.17
C LEU A 355 12.43 15.15 28.84
N ILE A 356 13.08 16.32 28.81
CA ILE A 356 13.81 16.81 27.65
C ILE A 356 15.31 16.66 27.93
N ASN A 357 16.04 16.01 27.03
CA ASN A 357 17.50 15.97 27.06
C ASN A 357 18.04 17.32 26.57
N ILE A 358 18.77 18.02 27.43
CA ILE A 358 19.29 19.37 27.16
C ILE A 358 20.58 19.32 26.32
N GLU A 359 21.32 18.21 26.35
CA GLU A 359 22.57 18.07 25.58
C GLU A 359 22.31 17.88 24.09
N SER A 360 21.19 17.24 23.73
CA SER A 360 20.78 17.07 22.32
C SER A 360 20.47 18.38 21.60
N PHE A 361 20.29 19.50 22.32
CA PHE A 361 20.04 20.82 21.76
C PHE A 361 21.28 21.72 21.65
N ARG A 362 22.40 21.37 22.28
CA ARG A 362 23.63 22.20 22.23
C ARG A 362 24.50 21.98 21.01
N ASN A 363 24.26 20.93 20.23
CA ASN A 363 24.96 20.64 18.98
C ASN A 363 24.06 20.80 17.73
N ALA A 364 23.07 21.69 17.80
CA ALA A 364 22.22 22.09 16.67
C ALA A 364 22.55 23.50 16.19
#